data_AF-A0A0E3NLW4-F1
#
_entry.id   AF-A0A0E3NLW4-F1
#
_cell.length_a   1.000
_cell.length_b   1.000
_cell.length_c   1.000
_cell.angle_alpha   90.00
_cell.angle_beta   90.00
_cell.angle_gamma   90.00
#
_symmetry.space_group_name_H-M   'P 1'
#
loop_
_entity.id
_entity.type
_entity.pdbx_description
1 polymer ?
#
loop_
_entity_poly.entity_id
_entity_poly.type
_entity_poly.pdbx_seq_one_letter_code
_entity_poly.pdbx_strand_id
1 'polypeptide(L)'
;MVLTGYLNYTDEELQEMYKEYDITENDLKFARGELPHHLEGTVLQSNSRVLVTEAGEPPEGSKEGVDYDVVMSEQEMLAVIEEARATYIEKYGVDPSNPKIDEVDGYLLPVDEARKLVFLDMVRKME
;
A
#
# COMPACT_ATOMS: atom_id res chain seq x y z
N MET A 1 -31.54 8.53 -11.74
CA MET A 1 -31.18 7.32 -12.50
C MET A 1 -29.75 7.54 -12.97
N VAL A 2 -28.78 7.00 -12.22
CA VAL A 2 -27.36 7.21 -12.53
C VAL A 2 -27.04 6.29 -13.71
N LEU A 3 -26.71 6.86 -14.86
CA LEU A 3 -26.16 6.12 -15.98
C LEU A 3 -24.72 5.72 -15.60
N THR A 4 -24.56 4.66 -14.81
CA THR A 4 -23.27 3.97 -14.72
C THR A 4 -23.04 3.33 -16.07
N GLY A 5 -22.23 3.96 -16.91
CA GLY A 5 -21.71 3.29 -18.10
C GLY A 5 -20.90 2.11 -17.60
N TYR A 6 -21.47 0.91 -17.65
CA TYR A 6 -20.78 -0.30 -17.22
C TYR A 6 -19.48 -0.40 -18.00
N LEU A 7 -18.36 -0.29 -17.29
CA LEU A 7 -17.07 -0.67 -17.85
C LEU A 7 -17.19 -2.13 -18.27
N ASN A 8 -16.79 -2.42 -19.49
CA ASN A 8 -16.84 -3.77 -20.03
C ASN A 8 -15.57 -3.98 -20.83
N TYR A 9 -14.52 -4.40 -20.11
CA TYR A 9 -13.27 -4.83 -20.71
C TYR A 9 -13.32 -6.34 -20.93
N THR A 10 -12.89 -6.77 -22.11
CA THR A 10 -12.55 -8.17 -22.39
C THR A 10 -11.22 -8.53 -21.73
N ASP A 11 -10.98 -9.83 -21.54
CA ASP A 11 -9.72 -10.31 -20.99
C ASP A 11 -8.55 -9.92 -21.90
N GLU A 12 -8.74 -9.94 -23.22
CA GLU A 12 -7.72 -9.52 -24.19
C GLU A 12 -7.35 -8.03 -24.05
N GLU A 13 -8.35 -7.15 -23.91
CA GLU A 13 -8.13 -5.71 -23.72
C GLU A 13 -7.38 -5.42 -22.41
N LEU A 14 -7.72 -6.11 -21.32
CA LEU A 14 -6.99 -5.98 -20.05
C LEU A 14 -5.54 -6.45 -20.20
N GLN A 15 -5.31 -7.57 -20.89
CA GLN A 15 -3.96 -8.09 -21.11
C GLN A 15 -3.10 -7.17 -21.99
N GLU A 16 -3.68 -6.53 -22.99
CA GLU A 16 -2.99 -5.50 -23.79
C GLU A 16 -2.65 -4.28 -22.93
N MET A 17 -3.58 -3.82 -22.11
CA MET A 17 -3.37 -2.71 -21.18
C MET A 17 -2.27 -3.03 -20.16
N TYR A 18 -2.24 -4.23 -19.60
CA TYR A 18 -1.17 -4.64 -18.67
C TYR A 18 0.21 -4.62 -19.33
N LYS A 19 0.31 -4.99 -20.61
CA LYS A 19 1.58 -4.89 -21.35
C LYS A 19 1.97 -3.44 -21.62
N GLU A 20 1.02 -2.58 -21.96
CA GLU A 20 1.26 -1.16 -22.22
C GLU A 20 1.83 -0.44 -20.99
N TYR A 21 1.28 -0.74 -19.81
CA TYR A 21 1.66 -0.10 -18.55
C TYR A 21 2.73 -0.86 -17.75
N ASP A 22 3.36 -1.89 -18.34
CA ASP A 22 4.37 -2.72 -17.68
C ASP A 22 3.90 -3.24 -16.31
N ILE A 23 2.68 -3.80 -16.31
CA ILE A 23 2.06 -4.43 -15.15
C ILE A 23 2.54 -5.87 -15.08
N THR A 24 3.10 -6.22 -13.93
CA THR A 24 3.57 -7.57 -13.64
C THR A 24 2.49 -8.41 -12.96
N GLU A 25 2.68 -9.73 -12.96
CA GLU A 25 1.83 -10.65 -12.21
C GLU A 25 1.80 -10.32 -10.71
N ASN A 26 2.91 -9.84 -10.14
CA ASN A 26 2.97 -9.46 -8.73
C ASN A 26 2.17 -8.19 -8.44
N ASP A 27 2.07 -7.24 -9.39
CA ASP A 27 1.19 -6.08 -9.24
C ASP A 27 -0.29 -6.52 -9.14
N LEU A 28 -0.69 -7.49 -9.96
CA LEU A 28 -2.05 -8.06 -9.91
C LEU A 28 -2.30 -8.82 -8.61
N LYS A 29 -1.35 -9.66 -8.18
CA LYS A 29 -1.45 -10.37 -6.88
C LYS A 29 -1.50 -9.43 -5.70
N PHE A 30 -0.73 -8.34 -5.74
CA PHE A 30 -0.76 -7.31 -4.71
C PHE A 30 -2.16 -6.69 -4.62
N ALA A 31 -2.73 -6.28 -5.75
CA ALA A 31 -4.06 -5.67 -5.79
C ALA A 31 -5.16 -6.63 -5.31
N ARG A 32 -5.00 -7.94 -5.51
CA ARG A 32 -5.92 -8.99 -5.01
C ARG A 32 -5.72 -9.34 -3.53
N GLY A 33 -4.70 -8.79 -2.87
CA GLY A 33 -4.34 -9.16 -1.50
C GLY A 33 -3.74 -10.57 -1.38
N GLU A 34 -3.17 -11.12 -2.45
CA GLU A 34 -2.55 -12.45 -2.48
C GLU A 34 -1.08 -12.44 -2.04
N LEU A 35 -0.45 -11.26 -1.99
CA LEU A 35 0.89 -11.08 -1.45
C LEU A 35 0.84 -10.79 0.06
N PRO A 36 1.86 -11.21 0.83
CA PRO A 36 1.97 -10.87 2.24
C PRO A 36 2.03 -9.37 2.47
N HIS A 37 1.70 -8.91 3.68
CA HIS A 37 1.87 -7.49 4.00
C HIS A 37 3.36 -7.15 4.07
N HIS A 38 3.77 -5.96 3.63
CA HIS A 38 5.19 -5.55 3.64
C HIS A 38 5.80 -5.45 5.05
N LEU A 39 4.96 -5.30 6.08
CA LEU A 39 5.36 -5.37 7.50
C LEU A 39 5.25 -6.78 8.10
N GLU A 40 5.00 -7.80 7.29
CA GLU A 40 5.01 -9.18 7.79
C GLU A 40 6.42 -9.56 8.25
N GLY A 41 6.52 -10.04 9.50
CA GLY A 41 7.81 -10.33 10.14
C GLY A 41 8.47 -9.14 10.86
N THR A 42 7.96 -7.91 10.69
CA THR A 42 8.39 -6.75 11.49
C THR A 42 7.48 -6.49 12.70
N VAL A 43 6.35 -7.20 12.78
CA VAL A 43 5.49 -7.21 13.97
C VAL A 43 6.26 -7.78 15.15
N LEU A 44 6.40 -6.97 16.21
CA LEU A 44 7.01 -7.40 17.46
C LEU A 44 6.14 -8.47 18.13
N GLN A 45 6.50 -9.74 17.96
CA GLN A 45 5.90 -10.87 18.66
C GLN A 45 6.68 -11.17 19.95
N SER A 46 6.65 -10.23 20.90
CA SER A 46 7.26 -10.42 22.22
C SER A 46 6.39 -9.84 23.33
N ASN A 47 6.73 -10.16 24.58
CA ASN A 47 6.15 -9.50 25.75
C ASN A 47 6.84 -8.15 26.06
N SER A 48 7.70 -7.67 25.16
CA SER A 48 8.40 -6.40 25.32
C SER A 48 7.48 -5.26 24.93
N ARG A 49 7.52 -4.18 25.72
CA ARG A 49 6.82 -2.93 25.47
C ARG A 49 7.79 -1.95 24.84
N VAL A 50 7.51 -1.58 23.60
CA VAL A 50 8.28 -0.55 22.90
C VAL A 50 7.54 0.77 23.02
N LEU A 51 8.23 1.79 23.50
CA LEU A 51 7.74 3.16 23.56
C LEU A 51 8.33 3.95 22.40
N VAL A 52 7.48 4.41 21.48
CA VAL A 52 7.87 5.30 20.39
C VAL A 52 7.62 6.74 20.81
N THR A 53 8.62 7.59 20.70
CA THR A 53 8.52 9.03 21.01
C THR A 53 9.18 9.85 19.90
N GLU A 54 8.90 11.15 19.81
CA GLU A 54 9.48 12.02 18.77
C GLU A 54 11.03 11.97 18.78
N ALA A 55 11.64 12.11 19.97
CA ALA A 55 13.09 12.20 20.14
C ALA A 55 13.78 10.87 20.54
N GLY A 56 13.02 9.80 20.79
CA GLY A 56 13.56 8.57 21.38
C GLY A 56 13.86 8.69 22.88
N GLU A 57 13.23 9.66 23.55
CA GLU A 57 13.35 9.89 24.98
C GLU A 57 12.02 9.57 25.68
N PRO A 58 12.03 8.78 26.77
CA PRO A 58 10.80 8.47 27.49
C PRO A 58 10.24 9.72 28.20
N PRO A 59 8.91 9.86 28.35
CA PRO A 59 8.30 10.95 29.09
C PRO A 59 8.81 11.02 30.53
N GLU A 60 8.90 12.24 31.09
CA GLU A 60 9.36 12.44 32.45
C GLU A 60 8.54 11.61 33.46
N GLY A 61 9.23 10.92 34.36
CA GLY A 61 8.60 10.05 35.37
C GLY A 61 8.33 8.61 34.92
N SER A 62 8.50 8.30 33.64
CA SER A 62 8.43 6.92 33.12
C SER A 62 9.61 6.08 33.62
N LYS A 63 9.39 4.78 33.83
CA LYS A 63 10.39 3.84 34.35
C LYS A 63 10.60 2.66 33.41
N GLU A 64 11.82 2.48 32.94
CA GLU A 64 12.24 1.29 32.19
C GLU A 64 12.01 0.00 33.01
N GLY A 65 11.57 -1.07 32.35
CA GLY A 65 11.15 -2.34 32.95
C GLY A 65 9.76 -2.30 33.62
N VAL A 66 9.17 -1.13 33.86
CA VAL A 66 7.83 -0.97 34.44
C VAL A 66 6.83 -0.41 33.45
N ASP A 67 7.20 0.63 32.71
CA ASP A 67 6.33 1.32 31.76
C ASP A 67 6.68 0.95 30.31
N TYR A 68 7.97 0.74 30.03
CA TYR A 68 8.49 0.32 28.74
C TYR A 68 9.73 -0.57 28.93
N ASP A 69 10.06 -1.39 27.94
CA ASP A 69 11.28 -2.23 27.94
C ASP A 69 12.31 -1.71 26.93
N VAL A 70 11.86 -1.03 25.88
CA VAL A 70 12.71 -0.36 24.87
C VAL A 70 12.06 0.98 24.52
N VAL A 71 12.86 2.02 24.34
CA VAL A 71 12.42 3.29 23.75
C VAL A 71 13.03 3.43 22.36
N MET A 72 12.27 3.97 21.41
CA MET A 72 12.75 4.32 20.09
C MET A 72 12.15 5.65 19.64
N SER A 73 12.87 6.34 18.77
CA SER A 73 12.38 7.55 18.11
C SER A 73 11.41 7.22 16.98
N GLU A 74 10.59 8.20 16.59
CA GLU A 74 9.78 8.11 15.37
C GLU A 74 10.65 7.89 14.13
N GLN A 75 11.85 8.50 14.07
CA GLN A 75 12.78 8.32 12.97
C GLN A 75 13.30 6.88 12.87
N GLU A 76 13.61 6.25 14.01
CA GLU A 76 14.01 4.84 14.04
C GLU A 76 12.85 3.92 13.63
N MET A 77 11.63 4.20 14.08
CA MET A 77 10.45 3.45 13.65
C MET A 77 10.23 3.57 12.14
N LEU A 78 10.33 4.77 11.59
CA LEU A 78 10.21 5.01 10.14
C LEU A 78 11.31 4.30 9.37
N ALA A 79 12.54 4.26 9.88
CA ALA A 79 13.64 3.53 9.24
C ALA A 79 13.34 2.02 9.14
N VAL A 80 12.76 1.41 10.18
CA VAL A 80 12.34 0.00 10.15
C VAL A 80 11.23 -0.23 9.11
N ILE A 81 10.26 0.68 9.02
CA ILE A 81 9.17 0.60 8.03
C ILE A 81 9.72 0.72 6.60
N GLU A 82 10.62 1.68 6.35
CA GLU A 82 11.23 1.87 5.03
C GLU A 82 12.14 0.71 4.63
N GLU A 83 12.89 0.12 5.57
CA GLU A 83 13.68 -1.08 5.31
C GLU A 83 12.78 -2.27 4.92
N ALA A 84 11.67 -2.45 5.61
CA ALA A 84 10.68 -3.48 5.30
C ALA A 84 10.07 -3.27 3.90
N ARG A 85 9.71 -2.03 3.57
CA ARG A 85 9.23 -1.64 2.25
C ARG A 85 10.28 -1.90 1.17
N ALA A 86 11.54 -1.52 1.38
CA ALA A 86 12.61 -1.74 0.42
C ALA A 86 12.84 -3.24 0.14
N THR A 87 12.84 -4.05 1.20
CA THR A 87 12.94 -5.52 1.11
C THR A 87 11.76 -6.11 0.34
N TYR A 88 10.56 -5.58 0.57
CA TYR A 88 9.36 -6.00 -0.14
C TYR A 88 9.42 -5.67 -1.63
N ILE A 89 9.88 -4.46 -1.99
CA ILE A 89 10.10 -4.04 -3.38
C ILE A 89 11.15 -4.93 -4.05
N GLU A 90 12.27 -5.21 -3.38
CA GLU A 90 13.31 -6.09 -3.93
C GLU A 90 12.77 -7.50 -4.20
N LYS A 91 11.96 -8.03 -3.28
CA LYS A 91 11.44 -9.40 -3.36
C LYS A 91 10.30 -9.56 -4.37
N TYR A 92 9.37 -8.60 -4.43
CA TYR A 92 8.15 -8.72 -5.21
C TYR A 92 8.10 -7.78 -6.42
N GLY A 93 8.98 -6.78 -6.51
CA GLY A 93 8.95 -5.77 -7.56
C GLY A 93 7.81 -4.76 -7.46
N VAL A 94 7.08 -4.76 -6.35
CA VAL A 94 5.90 -3.91 -6.11
C VAL A 94 6.19 -2.93 -4.99
N ASP A 95 5.86 -1.65 -5.20
CA ASP A 95 5.90 -0.63 -4.15
C ASP A 95 4.55 -0.54 -3.43
N PRO A 96 4.43 -1.01 -2.17
CA PRO A 96 3.17 -0.99 -1.44
C PRO A 96 2.68 0.42 -1.13
N SER A 97 3.55 1.43 -1.15
CA SER A 97 3.18 2.84 -0.94
C SER A 97 2.79 3.56 -2.24
N ASN A 98 3.07 2.94 -3.39
CA ASN A 98 2.76 3.48 -4.71
C ASN A 98 2.38 2.34 -5.67
N PRO A 99 1.24 1.65 -5.44
CA PRO A 99 0.81 0.55 -6.29
C PRO A 99 0.49 1.03 -7.71
N LYS A 100 0.78 0.19 -8.70
CA LYS A 100 0.49 0.48 -10.12
C LYS A 100 -0.96 0.20 -10.52
N ILE A 101 -1.67 -0.63 -9.75
CA ILE A 101 -3.02 -1.12 -10.04
C ILE A 101 -4.00 -0.62 -8.98
N ASP A 102 -5.21 -0.29 -9.41
CA ASP A 102 -6.37 0.04 -8.58
C ASP A 102 -7.60 -0.76 -9.04
N GLU A 103 -8.57 -0.95 -8.16
CA GLU A 103 -9.82 -1.65 -8.49
C GLU A 103 -10.93 -0.64 -8.82
N VAL A 104 -11.45 -0.70 -10.05
CA VAL A 104 -12.55 0.15 -10.51
C VAL A 104 -13.65 -0.72 -11.12
N ASP A 105 -14.85 -0.68 -10.53
CA ASP A 105 -16.01 -1.48 -10.94
C ASP A 105 -15.70 -2.98 -11.10
N GLY A 106 -14.82 -3.53 -10.25
CA GLY A 106 -14.40 -4.93 -10.25
C GLY A 106 -13.26 -5.26 -11.24
N TYR A 107 -12.76 -4.27 -11.98
CA TYR A 107 -11.60 -4.40 -12.84
C TYR A 107 -10.33 -3.91 -12.16
N LEU A 108 -9.26 -4.68 -12.27
CA LEU A 108 -7.92 -4.26 -11.88
C LEU A 108 -7.32 -3.44 -13.02
N LEU A 109 -7.25 -2.13 -12.84
CA LEU A 109 -6.79 -1.19 -13.87
C LEU A 109 -5.50 -0.49 -13.43
N PRO A 110 -4.59 -0.17 -14.37
CA PRO A 110 -3.50 0.76 -14.08
C PRO A 110 -4.05 2.07 -13.50
N VAL A 111 -3.39 2.58 -12.47
CA VAL A 111 -3.84 3.79 -11.73
C VAL A 111 -4.06 4.98 -12.67
N ASP A 112 -3.23 5.12 -13.71
CA ASP A 112 -3.38 6.20 -14.69
C ASP A 112 -4.63 6.04 -15.55
N GLU A 113 -5.05 4.81 -15.85
CA GLU A 113 -6.30 4.55 -16.59
C GLU A 113 -7.53 4.73 -15.68
N ALA A 114 -7.46 4.23 -14.44
CA ALA A 114 -8.48 4.47 -13.42
C ALA A 114 -8.75 5.98 -13.23
N ARG A 115 -7.69 6.80 -13.14
CA ARG A 115 -7.80 8.26 -13.03
C ARG A 115 -8.52 8.91 -14.21
N LYS A 116 -8.24 8.46 -15.44
CA LYS A 116 -8.94 8.97 -16.64
C LYS A 116 -10.43 8.68 -16.57
N LEU A 117 -10.82 7.49 -16.12
CA LEU A 117 -12.22 7.10 -15.98
C LEU A 117 -12.97 7.95 -14.94
N VAL A 118 -12.35 8.18 -13.76
CA VAL A 118 -12.91 9.06 -12.73
C VAL A 118 -13.08 10.49 -13.27
N PHE A 119 -12.07 11.01 -13.97
CA PHE A 119 -12.14 12.34 -14.56
C PHE A 119 -13.26 12.45 -15.62
N LEU A 120 -13.40 11.46 -16.49
CA LEU A 120 -14.45 11.41 -17.51
C LEU A 120 -15.86 11.36 -16.89
N ASP A 121 -16.04 10.59 -15.82
CA ASP A 121 -17.31 10.53 -15.09
C ASP A 121 -17.65 11.88 -14.43
N MET A 122 -16.66 12.56 -13.84
CA MET A 122 -16.84 13.91 -13.29
C MET A 122 -17.28 14.91 -14.37
N VAL A 123 -16.65 14.90 -15.54
CA VAL A 123 -17.02 15.80 -16.66
C VAL A 123 -18.46 15.54 -17.12
N ARG A 124 -18.85 14.28 -17.29
CA ARG A 124 -20.23 13.91 -17.70
C ARG A 124 -21.29 14.33 -16.70
N LYS A 125 -20.96 14.40 -15.40
CA LYS A 125 -21.89 14.85 -14.34
C LYS A 125 -22.05 16.37 -14.30
N MET A 126 -21.19 17.12 -14.97
CA MET A 126 -21.26 18.59 -15.06
C MET A 126 -22.02 19.10 -16.29
N GLU A 127 -22.38 18.22 -17.22
CA GLU A 127 -23.26 18.48 -18.38
C GLU A 127 -24.73 18.22 -18.03
#